data_AF-A0A7X6SVE3-F1
#
_entry.id   AF-A0A7X6SVE3-F1
#
_cell.length_a   1.000
_cell.length_b   1.000
_cell.length_c   1.000
_cell.angle_alpha   90.00
_cell.angle_beta   90.00
_cell.angle_gamma   90.00
#
_symmetry.space_group_name_H-M   'P 1'
#
loop_
_entity.id
_entity.type
_entity.pdbx_description
1 polymer ?
#
loop_
_entity_poly.entity_id
_entity_poly.type
_entity_poly.pdbx_seq_one_letter_code
_entity_poly.pdbx_strand_id
1 'polypeptide(L)' 'GGRPPTFDTAAYRRRNTVERGINRIKQHRGCATRFDKLAVHFAATVQVAVIRYWLKRLS' A
#
# COMPACT_ATOMS: atom_id res chain seq x y z
N GLY A 1 29.00 -8.88 -7.16
CA GLY A 1 28.25 -9.81 -8.03
C GLY A 1 26.91 -10.08 -7.37
N GLY A 2 25.82 -9.70 -8.02
CA GLY A 2 24.48 -9.80 -7.43
C GLY A 2 23.91 -11.22 -7.58
N ARG A 3 23.38 -11.78 -6.49
CA ARG A 3 22.54 -12.97 -6.55
C ARG A 3 21.36 -12.65 -7.48
N PRO A 4 21.10 -13.44 -8.53
CA PRO A 4 19.96 -13.19 -9.41
C PRO A 4 18.68 -13.21 -8.57
N PRO A 5 17.77 -12.23 -8.75
CA PRO A 5 16.53 -12.19 -8.00
C PRO A 5 15.76 -13.49 -8.24
N THR A 6 15.50 -14.24 -7.17
CA THR A 6 14.70 -15.46 -7.26
C THR A 6 13.24 -15.07 -7.51
N PHE A 7 12.71 -15.42 -8.67
CA PHE A 7 11.32 -15.18 -9.04
C PHE A 7 10.44 -16.35 -8.60
N ASP A 8 9.58 -16.12 -7.62
CA ASP A 8 8.54 -17.07 -7.23
C ASP A 8 7.27 -16.79 -8.05
N THR A 9 7.05 -17.63 -9.07
CA THR A 9 5.85 -17.58 -9.92
C THR A 9 4.56 -17.78 -9.14
N ALA A 10 4.55 -18.63 -8.12
CA ALA A 10 3.38 -18.93 -7.32
C ALA A 10 3.01 -17.73 -6.43
N ALA A 11 3.99 -17.09 -5.80
CA ALA A 11 3.77 -15.83 -5.08
C ALA A 11 3.31 -14.71 -6.01
N TYR A 12 3.93 -14.58 -7.19
CA TYR A 12 3.63 -13.51 -8.14
C TYR A 12 2.19 -13.54 -8.69
N ARG A 13 1.56 -14.72 -8.78
CA ARG A 13 0.13 -14.84 -9.14
C ARG A 13 -0.79 -14.00 -8.25
N ARG A 14 -0.41 -13.71 -7.01
CA ARG A 14 -1.19 -12.89 -6.06
C ARG A 14 -0.89 -11.39 -6.11
N ARG A 15 0.00 -10.93 -7.01
CA ARG A 15 0.41 -9.52 -7.13
C ARG A 15 -0.77 -8.56 -7.27
N ASN A 16 -1.75 -8.90 -8.11
CA ASN A 16 -2.93 -8.07 -8.36
C ASN A 16 -3.73 -7.74 -7.08
N THR A 17 -3.75 -8.65 -6.11
CA THR A 17 -4.42 -8.39 -4.82
C THR A 17 -3.67 -7.33 -4.01
N VAL A 18 -2.34 -7.43 -3.95
CA VAL A 18 -1.49 -6.45 -3.27
C VAL A 18 -1.60 -5.08 -3.94
N GLU A 19 -1.52 -5.04 -5.27
CA GLU A 19 -1.57 -3.80 -6.04
C GLU A 19 -2.90 -3.09 -5.92
N ARG A 20 -4.02 -3.82 -5.98
CA ARG A 20 -5.34 -3.24 -5.73
C ARG A 20 -5.47 -2.71 -4.30
N GLY A 21 -4.87 -3.37 -3.32
CA GLY A 21 -4.81 -2.89 -1.94
C GLY A 21 -4.08 -1.55 -1.85
N ILE A 22 -2.87 -1.46 -2.41
CA ILE A 22 -2.08 -0.24 -2.45
C ILE A 22 -2.79 0.86 -3.25
N ASN A 23 -3.42 0.53 -4.37
CA ASN A 23 -4.15 1.49 -5.20
C ASN A 23 -5.34 2.11 -4.46
N ARG A 24 -6.03 1.35 -3.60
CA ARG A 24 -7.11 1.87 -2.74
C ARG A 24 -6.57 2.89 -1.74
N ILE A 25 -5.42 2.61 -1.12
CA ILE A 25 -4.75 3.57 -0.22
C ILE A 25 -4.35 4.84 -0.98
N LYS A 26 -3.82 4.70 -2.21
CA LYS A 26 -3.45 5.83 -3.08
C LYS A 26 -4.63 6.66 -3.60
N GLN A 27 -5.88 6.26 -3.40
CA GLN A 27 -7.03 7.15 -3.65
C GLN A 27 -7.02 8.35 -2.69
N HIS A 28 -6.34 8.24 -1.55
CA HIS A 28 -6.14 9.36 -0.63
C HIS A 28 -4.95 10.19 -1.12
N ARG A 29 -5.21 11.45 -1.51
CA ARG A 29 -4.20 12.37 -2.06
C ARG A 29 -2.95 12.48 -1.18
N GLY A 30 -3.10 12.53 0.15
CA GLY A 30 -1.97 12.57 1.08
C GLY A 30 -1.05 11.34 0.98
N CYS A 31 -1.63 10.14 0.82
CA CYS A 31 -0.84 8.92 0.57
C CYS A 31 -0.19 8.92 -0.82
N ALA A 32 -0.89 9.44 -1.84
CA ALA A 32 -0.44 9.40 -3.22
C ALA A 32 0.74 10.34 -3.49
N THR A 33 0.68 11.56 -2.96
CA THR A 33 1.68 12.58 -3.25
C THR A 33 2.90 12.50 -2.34
N ARG A 34 2.78 11.86 -1.17
CA ARG A 34 3.88 11.66 -0.21
C ARG A 34 4.61 12.96 0.13
N PHE A 35 3.86 14.04 0.40
CA PHE A 35 4.44 15.32 0.82
C PHE A 35 4.83 15.36 2.30
N ASP A 36 4.44 14.36 3.08
CA ASP A 36 4.85 14.20 4.47
C ASP A 36 6.39 14.08 4.56
N LYS A 37 7.03 15.08 5.16
CA LYS A 37 8.50 15.10 5.35
C LYS A 37 8.95 14.10 6.42
N LEU A 38 8.10 13.84 7.40
CA LEU A 38 8.39 12.94 8.51
C LEU A 38 7.77 11.56 8.24
N ALA A 39 8.57 10.52 8.44
CA ALA A 39 8.12 9.13 8.27
C ALA A 39 6.90 8.81 9.15
N VAL A 40 6.86 9.36 10.37
CA VAL A 40 5.73 9.18 11.30
C VAL A 40 4.43 9.79 10.78
N HIS A 41 4.48 10.94 10.12
CA HIS A 41 3.30 11.58 9.54
C HIS A 41 2.78 10.77 8.35
N PHE A 42 3.69 10.34 7.46
CA PHE A 42 3.31 9.48 6.35
C PHE A 42 2.66 8.17 6.85
N ALA A 43 3.24 7.55 7.87
CA ALA A 43 2.71 6.33 8.46
C ALA A 43 1.31 6.53 9.07
N ALA A 44 1.09 7.63 9.80
CA ALA A 44 -0.22 7.98 10.34
C ALA A 44 -1.26 8.18 9.21
N THR A 45 -0.90 8.89 8.14
CA THR A 45 -1.77 9.07 6.97
C THR A 45 -2.16 7.73 6.33
N VAL A 46 -1.21 6.81 6.19
CA VAL A 46 -1.48 5.45 5.69
C VAL A 46 -2.41 4.67 6.63
N GLN A 47 -2.18 4.72 7.94
CA GLN A 47 -3.03 4.06 8.94
C GLN A 47 -4.48 4.57 8.87
N VAL A 48 -4.67 5.88 8.81
CA VAL A 48 -6.01 6.48 8.68
C VAL A 48 -6.68 6.04 7.38
N ALA A 49 -5.97 6.02 6.26
CA ALA A 49 -6.52 5.54 4.98
C ALA A 49 -6.96 4.07 5.06
N VAL A 50 -6.15 3.21 5.70
CA VAL A 50 -6.47 1.79 5.91
C VAL A 50 -7.69 1.63 6.81
N ILE A 51 -7.76 2.35 7.93
CA ILE A 51 -8.92 2.33 8.84
C ILE A 51 -10.20 2.70 8.09
N ARG A 52 -10.18 3.81 7.33
CA ARG A 52 -11.34 4.24 6.53
C ARG A 52 -11.76 3.20 5.50
N TYR A 53 -10.79 2.53 4.86
CA TYR A 53 -11.07 1.46 3.92
C TYR A 53 -11.80 0.29 4.58
N TRP A 54 -11.35 -0.15 5.76
CA TRP A 54 -11.99 -1.24 6.50
C TRP A 54 -13.37 -0.89 7.04
N LEU A 55 -13.54 0.32 7.59
CA LEU A 55 -14.85 0.78 8.05
C LEU A 55 -15.89 0.76 6.92
N LYS A 56 -15.52 1.23 5.72
CA LYS A 56 -16.40 1.19 4.53
C LYS A 56 -16.70 -0.23 4.05
N ARG A 57 -15.83 -1.20 4.33
CA ARG A 57 -16.03 -2.60 3.95
C ARG A 57 -16.94 -3.35 4.92
N LEU A 58 -16.95 -2.93 6.19
CA LEU A 58 -17.71 -3.57 7.27
C LEU A 58 -19.12 -2.97 7.45
N SER A 59 -19.36 -1.77 6.91
CA SER A 59 -20.70 -1.18 6.78
C SER A 59 -21.45 -1.76 5.60
#